data_AF-A0AAW0FPN0-F1
#
_entry.id   AF-A0AAW0FPN0-F1
#
_cell.length_a   1.000
_cell.length_b   1.000
_cell.length_c   1.000
_cell.angle_alpha   90.00
_cell.angle_beta   90.00
_cell.angle_gamma   90.00
#
_symmetry.space_group_name_H-M   'P 1'
#
loop_
_entity.id
_entity.type
_entity.pdbx_description
1 polymer ?
#
loop_
_entity_poly.entity_id
_entity_poly.type
_entity_poly.pdbx_seq_one_letter_code
_entity_poly.pdbx_strand_id
1 'polypeptide(L)'
;MVQHSPPTHQVPELSSLLHLSFCIMDIFVSVPSIIGGFVEGAAISNILFGITISQFYVYTQNWNRDPKWLKWLATGVMLLEVVYTVFSQRAQYYYSVLSVQDPVVILESDWSVPVCSLGTFAFMA
;
A
#
# COMPACT_ATOMS: atom_id res chain seq x y z
N MET A 1 60.71 15.85 22.69
CA MET A 1 60.18 16.63 21.55
C MET A 1 58.70 16.30 21.45
N VAL A 2 57.87 17.23 21.90
CA VAL A 2 56.42 17.05 22.05
C VAL A 2 55.78 17.09 20.67
N GLN A 3 55.07 16.03 20.29
CA GLN A 3 54.22 16.00 19.10
C GLN A 3 53.17 17.11 19.21
N HIS A 4 53.28 18.12 18.35
CA HIS A 4 52.19 19.05 18.12
C HIS A 4 51.34 18.50 16.96
N SER A 5 50.40 17.63 17.31
CA SER A 5 49.27 17.28 16.44
C SER A 5 48.37 18.52 16.27
N PRO A 6 47.91 18.82 15.04
CA PRO A 6 46.96 19.91 14.82
C PRO A 6 45.60 19.58 15.46
N PRO A 7 44.88 20.58 15.99
CA PRO A 7 43.67 20.36 16.77
C PRO A 7 42.53 19.81 15.90
N THR A 8 42.06 18.61 16.23
CA THR A 8 40.80 18.03 15.80
C THR A 8 39.64 18.77 16.47
N HIS A 9 39.34 19.97 16.01
CA HIS A 9 38.14 20.71 16.43
C HIS A 9 37.09 20.66 15.30
N GLN A 10 36.08 19.82 15.51
CA GLN A 10 34.72 19.87 14.96
C GLN A 10 34.53 19.97 13.44
N VAL A 11 34.17 18.84 12.81
CA VAL A 11 33.15 18.84 11.73
C VAL A 11 32.10 17.71 11.86
N PRO A 12 31.53 17.42 13.05
CA PRO A 12 30.43 16.44 13.19
C PRO A 12 29.15 16.90 12.47
N GLU A 13 29.00 18.20 12.20
CA GLU A 13 27.86 18.78 11.47
C GLU A 13 27.87 18.38 9.98
N LEU A 14 29.03 18.37 9.31
CA LEU A 14 29.10 18.11 7.86
C LEU A 14 28.85 16.63 7.52
N SER A 15 29.32 15.70 8.36
CA SER A 15 28.97 14.28 8.22
C SER A 15 27.47 14.06 8.42
N SER A 16 26.88 14.70 9.42
CA SER A 16 25.43 14.61 9.68
C SER A 16 24.62 15.21 8.53
N LEU A 17 25.06 16.33 7.95
CA LEU A 17 24.42 16.94 6.78
C LEU A 17 24.57 16.10 5.50
N LEU A 18 25.70 15.41 5.32
CA LEU A 18 25.87 14.46 4.21
C LEU A 18 24.98 13.22 4.38
N HIS A 19 24.86 12.69 5.59
CA HIS A 19 23.92 11.59 5.88
C HIS A 19 22.46 12.03 5.68
N LEU A 20 22.11 13.25 6.08
CA LEU A 20 20.78 13.81 5.91
C LEU A 20 20.48 14.05 4.42
N SER A 21 21.46 14.52 3.65
CA SER A 21 21.34 14.66 2.19
C SER A 21 21.22 13.31 1.48
N PHE A 22 21.97 12.30 1.89
CA PHE A 22 21.87 10.94 1.33
C PHE A 22 20.50 10.33 1.64
N CYS A 23 20.04 10.46 2.88
CA CYS A 23 18.72 10.00 3.32
C CYS A 23 17.56 10.69 2.57
N ILE A 24 17.66 11.99 2.31
CA ILE A 24 16.67 12.72 1.50
C ILE A 24 16.66 12.20 0.05
N MET A 25 17.82 11.91 -0.55
CA MET A 25 17.90 11.36 -1.91
C MET A 25 17.30 9.96 -1.99
N ASP A 26 17.57 9.10 -1.01
CA ASP A 26 16.95 7.76 -0.92
C ASP A 26 15.43 7.85 -0.78
N ILE A 27 14.94 8.75 0.07
CA ILE A 27 13.50 9.00 0.23
C ILE A 27 12.88 9.49 -1.09
N PHE A 28 13.52 10.44 -1.76
CA PHE A 28 12.99 11.02 -3.00
C PHE A 28 12.94 10.01 -4.14
N VAL A 29 13.90 9.08 -4.20
CA VAL A 29 13.91 7.95 -5.15
C VAL A 29 12.88 6.88 -4.77
N SER A 30 12.69 6.63 -3.48
CA SER A 30 11.83 5.55 -2.98
C SER A 30 10.33 5.87 -3.08
N VAL A 31 9.91 7.10 -2.79
CA VAL A 31 8.49 7.52 -2.80
C VAL A 31 7.76 7.20 -4.12
N PRO A 32 8.25 7.61 -5.32
CA PRO A 32 7.57 7.29 -6.57
C PRO A 32 7.57 5.79 -6.89
N SER A 33 8.60 5.04 -6.46
CA SER A 33 8.66 3.59 -6.60
C SER A 33 7.61 2.89 -5.75
N ILE A 34 7.42 3.33 -4.51
CA ILE A 34 6.39 2.81 -3.60
C ILE A 34 4.99 3.11 -4.14
N ILE A 35 4.74 4.33 -4.61
CA ILE A 35 3.45 4.70 -5.21
C ILE A 35 3.20 3.90 -6.49
N GLY A 36 4.22 3.72 -7.34
CA GLY A 36 4.14 2.88 -8.54
C GLY A 36 3.80 1.43 -8.22
N GLY A 37 4.53 0.83 -7.27
CA GLY A 37 4.26 -0.53 -6.80
C GLY A 37 2.88 -0.70 -6.17
N PHE A 38 2.37 0.33 -5.48
CA PHE A 38 1.00 0.33 -4.94
C PHE A 38 -0.06 0.31 -6.05
N VAL A 39 0.13 1.10 -7.11
CA VAL A 39 -0.75 1.13 -8.29
C VAL A 39 -0.72 -0.19 -9.06
N GLU A 40 0.46 -0.77 -9.25
CA GLU A 40 0.64 -2.07 -9.91
C GLU A 40 0.01 -3.21 -9.10
N GLY A 41 0.23 -3.22 -7.77
CA GLY A 41 -0.39 -4.18 -6.87
C GLY A 41 -1.91 -4.11 -6.92
N ALA A 42 -2.48 -2.90 -6.91
CA ALA A 42 -3.92 -2.71 -7.03
C ALA A 42 -4.47 -3.15 -8.39
N ALA A 43 -3.70 -2.99 -9.49
CA ALA A 43 -4.09 -3.50 -10.80
C ALA A 43 -4.19 -5.03 -10.82
N ILE A 44 -3.21 -5.72 -10.21
CA ILE A 44 -3.24 -7.19 -10.07
C ILE A 44 -4.44 -7.62 -9.20
N SER A 45 -4.69 -6.94 -8.08
CA SER A 45 -5.86 -7.19 -7.24
C SER A 45 -7.17 -7.01 -8.00
N ASN A 46 -7.27 -6.02 -8.89
CA ASN A 46 -8.48 -5.79 -9.69
C ASN A 46 -8.71 -6.90 -10.74
N ILE A 47 -7.63 -7.49 -11.28
CA ILE A 47 -7.71 -8.66 -12.16
C ILE A 47 -8.21 -9.88 -11.37
N LEU A 48 -7.64 -10.13 -10.20
CA LEU A 48 -8.07 -11.22 -9.31
C LEU A 48 -9.54 -11.05 -8.90
N PHE A 49 -9.97 -9.82 -8.61
CA PHE A 49 -11.36 -9.50 -8.34
C PHE A 49 -12.28 -9.93 -9.51
N GLY A 50 -11.92 -9.62 -10.76
CA GLY A 50 -12.65 -10.06 -11.96
C GLY A 50 -12.76 -11.58 -12.08
N ILE A 51 -11.72 -12.32 -11.69
CA ILE A 51 -11.74 -13.78 -11.62
C ILE A 51 -12.73 -14.25 -10.54
N THR A 52 -12.70 -13.65 -9.35
CA THR A 52 -13.65 -13.94 -8.25
C THR A 52 -15.10 -13.69 -8.66
N ILE A 53 -15.39 -12.62 -9.42
CA ILE A 53 -16.74 -12.39 -9.98
C ILE A 53 -17.14 -13.55 -10.90
N SER A 54 -16.22 -13.98 -11.77
CA SER A 54 -16.49 -15.06 -12.72
C SER A 54 -16.75 -16.39 -12.00
N GLN A 55 -15.97 -16.68 -10.95
CA GLN A 55 -16.16 -17.85 -10.09
C GLN A 55 -17.51 -17.78 -9.36
N PHE A 56 -17.85 -16.61 -8.81
CA PHE A 56 -19.13 -16.39 -8.15
C PHE A 56 -20.30 -16.55 -9.14
N TYR A 57 -20.17 -16.04 -10.36
CA TYR A 57 -21.19 -16.17 -11.41
C TYR A 57 -21.43 -17.64 -11.77
N VAL A 58 -20.38 -18.41 -12.04
CA VAL A 58 -20.49 -19.85 -12.31
C VAL A 58 -21.10 -20.59 -11.11
N TYR A 59 -20.71 -20.23 -9.89
CA TYR A 59 -21.30 -20.76 -8.66
C TYR A 59 -22.80 -20.46 -8.58
N THR A 60 -23.23 -19.25 -8.95
CA THR A 60 -24.65 -18.88 -8.93
C THR A 60 -25.49 -19.62 -9.98
N GLN A 61 -24.90 -20.03 -11.10
CA GLN A 61 -25.61 -20.82 -12.11
C GLN A 61 -25.83 -22.27 -11.67
N ASN A 62 -24.95 -22.83 -10.85
CA ASN A 62 -25.03 -24.23 -10.41
C ASN A 62 -25.69 -24.39 -9.02
N TRP A 63 -26.51 -23.41 -8.61
CA TRP A 63 -27.10 -23.22 -7.26
C TRP A 63 -28.04 -24.35 -6.79
N ASN A 64 -28.29 -25.37 -7.61
CA ASN A 64 -29.46 -26.23 -7.50
C ASN A 64 -29.46 -27.22 -6.31
N ARG A 65 -28.30 -27.45 -5.65
CA ARG A 65 -28.21 -28.46 -4.57
C ARG A 65 -27.42 -28.04 -3.33
N ASP A 66 -26.84 -26.85 -3.33
CA ASP A 66 -25.96 -26.43 -2.24
C ASP A 66 -26.69 -25.88 -1.01
N PRO A 67 -26.16 -26.14 0.21
CA PRO A 67 -26.74 -25.66 1.46
C PRO A 67 -26.78 -24.13 1.51
N LYS A 68 -27.86 -23.59 2.10
CA LYS A 68 -28.12 -22.13 2.17
C LYS A 68 -26.98 -21.34 2.83
N TRP A 69 -26.26 -21.93 3.79
CA TRP A 69 -25.08 -21.35 4.43
C TRP A 69 -23.97 -21.00 3.43
N LEU A 70 -23.67 -21.91 2.49
CA LEU A 70 -22.57 -21.73 1.54
C LEU A 70 -22.85 -20.56 0.59
N LYS A 71 -24.13 -20.33 0.28
CA LYS A 71 -24.61 -19.21 -0.53
C LYS A 71 -24.50 -17.87 0.18
N TRP A 72 -24.85 -17.83 1.47
CA TRP A 72 -24.65 -16.64 2.31
C TRP A 72 -23.17 -16.31 2.47
N LEU A 73 -22.32 -17.32 2.66
CA LEU A 73 -20.87 -17.14 2.76
C LEU A 73 -20.31 -16.59 1.44
N ALA A 74 -20.60 -17.22 0.30
CA ALA A 74 -20.12 -16.76 -1.01
C ALA A 74 -20.57 -15.33 -1.33
N THR A 75 -21.83 -14.99 -1.02
CA THR A 75 -22.34 -13.63 -1.21
C THR A 75 -21.67 -12.63 -0.26
N GLY A 76 -21.43 -13.03 1.00
CA GLY A 76 -20.73 -12.22 1.99
C GLY A 76 -19.28 -11.93 1.58
N VAL A 77 -18.55 -12.95 1.11
CA VAL A 77 -17.19 -12.80 0.58
C VAL A 77 -17.18 -11.86 -0.62
N MET A 78 -18.12 -12.02 -1.56
CA MET A 78 -18.22 -11.16 -2.72
C MET A 78 -18.49 -9.69 -2.34
N LEU A 79 -19.36 -9.43 -1.36
CA LEU A 79 -19.63 -8.08 -0.87
C LEU A 79 -18.43 -7.49 -0.12
N LEU A 80 -17.76 -8.28 0.71
CA LEU A 80 -16.57 -7.86 1.45
C LEU A 80 -15.46 -7.46 0.47
N GLU A 81 -15.26 -8.25 -0.58
CA GLU A 81 -14.28 -7.99 -1.63
C GLU A 81 -14.60 -6.69 -2.38
N VAL A 82 -15.87 -6.47 -2.77
CA VAL A 82 -16.31 -5.21 -3.40
C VAL A 82 -16.01 -4.00 -2.52
N VAL A 83 -16.33 -4.08 -1.22
CA VAL A 83 -16.06 -2.99 -0.27
C VAL A 83 -14.56 -2.73 -0.20
N TYR A 84 -13.75 -3.78 -0.03
CA TYR A 84 -12.30 -3.67 0.00
C TYR A 84 -11.73 -3.01 -1.26
N THR A 85 -12.15 -3.45 -2.45
CA THR A 85 -11.69 -2.88 -3.73
C THR A 85 -12.09 -1.41 -3.85
N VAL A 86 -13.30 -1.01 -3.45
CA VAL A 86 -13.75 0.40 -3.51
C VAL A 86 -12.93 1.29 -2.56
N PHE A 87 -12.68 0.84 -1.33
CA PHE A 87 -11.83 1.58 -0.38
C PHE A 87 -10.39 1.69 -0.88
N SER A 88 -9.84 0.61 -1.42
CA SER A 88 -8.49 0.57 -2.01
C SER A 88 -8.35 1.53 -3.20
N GLN A 89 -9.33 1.54 -4.12
CA GLN A 89 -9.35 2.44 -5.27
C GLN A 89 -9.49 3.92 -4.86
N ARG A 90 -10.30 4.22 -3.84
CA ARG A 90 -10.41 5.58 -3.29
C ARG A 90 -9.09 6.04 -2.67
N ALA A 91 -8.41 5.17 -1.92
CA ALA A 91 -7.10 5.48 -1.34
C ALA A 91 -6.06 5.74 -2.44
N GLN A 92 -6.04 4.92 -3.49
CA GLN A 92 -5.15 5.10 -4.62
C GLN A 92 -5.41 6.41 -5.38
N TYR A 93 -6.68 6.77 -5.60
CA TYR A 93 -7.01 8.06 -6.20
C TYR A 93 -6.50 9.24 -5.35
N TYR A 94 -6.66 9.16 -4.03
CA TYR A 94 -6.18 10.19 -3.10
C TYR A 94 -4.65 10.30 -3.12
N TYR A 95 -3.94 9.18 -3.02
CA TYR A 95 -2.48 9.14 -2.98
C TYR A 95 -1.79 9.30 -4.34
N SER A 96 -2.47 9.13 -5.47
CA SER A 96 -1.86 9.30 -6.80
C SER A 96 -2.22 10.63 -7.47
N VAL A 97 -3.41 11.19 -7.22
CA VAL A 97 -3.89 12.40 -7.91
C VAL A 97 -3.77 13.65 -7.04
N LEU A 98 -4.08 13.57 -5.75
CA LEU A 98 -4.07 14.73 -4.85
C LEU A 98 -2.69 15.01 -4.22
N SER A 99 -1.87 13.97 -4.02
CA SER A 99 -0.50 14.09 -3.48
C SER A 99 0.50 14.77 -4.43
N VAL A 100 0.16 14.91 -5.72
CA VAL A 100 0.99 15.63 -6.71
C VAL A 100 1.03 17.13 -6.40
N GLN A 101 -0.01 17.64 -5.73
CA GLN A 101 -0.12 19.06 -5.38
C GLN A 101 0.56 19.39 -4.04
N ASP A 102 0.61 18.46 -3.08
CA ASP A 102 1.26 18.61 -1.78
C ASP A 102 1.85 17.26 -1.26
N PRO A 103 3.18 17.12 -1.13
CA PRO A 103 3.82 15.86 -0.69
C PRO A 103 3.65 15.57 0.81
N VAL A 104 3.14 16.52 1.60
CA VAL A 104 2.89 16.37 3.05
C VAL A 104 1.75 15.38 3.32
N VAL A 105 0.84 15.21 2.38
CA VAL A 105 -0.34 14.32 2.51
C VAL A 105 0.05 12.83 2.51
N ILE A 106 1.26 12.49 2.04
CA ILE A 106 1.80 11.12 2.08
C ILE A 106 2.24 10.72 3.50
N LEU A 107 2.61 11.69 4.33
CA LEU A 107 3.02 11.48 5.73
C LEU A 107 1.82 11.35 6.68
N GLU A 108 0.65 11.83 6.27
CA GLU A 108 -0.58 11.65 7.03
C GLU A 108 -1.21 10.31 6.64
N SER A 109 -1.07 9.30 7.52
CA SER A 109 -1.67 7.99 7.32
C SER A 109 -3.19 8.11 7.43
N ASP A 110 -3.85 8.21 6.29
CA ASP A 110 -5.30 8.19 6.22
C ASP A 110 -5.81 6.77 6.58
N TRP A 111 -6.97 6.68 7.21
CA TRP A 111 -7.55 5.46 7.81
C TRP A 111 -7.71 4.29 6.82
N SER A 112 -7.62 4.56 5.52
CA SER A 112 -7.68 3.54 4.46
C SER A 112 -6.46 2.62 4.43
N VAL A 113 -5.27 3.08 4.83
CA VAL A 113 -4.04 2.27 4.80
C VAL A 113 -4.11 1.06 5.75
N PRO A 114 -4.49 1.21 7.03
CA PRO A 114 -4.64 0.06 7.93
C PRO A 114 -5.77 -0.89 7.48
N VAL A 115 -6.89 -0.37 6.95
CA VAL A 115 -7.99 -1.19 6.41
C VAL A 115 -7.53 -2.04 5.23
N CYS A 116 -6.70 -1.47 4.35
CA CYS A 116 -6.10 -2.20 3.23
C CYS A 116 -5.18 -3.33 3.71
N SER A 117 -4.34 -3.06 4.72
CA SER A 117 -3.43 -4.07 5.28
C SER A 117 -4.15 -5.23 5.98
N LEU A 118 -5.29 -4.97 6.61
CA LEU A 118 -6.09 -5.99 7.29
C LEU A 118 -6.65 -7.03 6.30
N GLY A 119 -7.04 -6.58 5.10
CA GLY A 119 -7.52 -7.47 4.03
C GLY A 119 -6.43 -8.43 3.54
N THR A 120 -5.17 -7.98 3.49
CA THR A 120 -4.05 -8.82 3.05
C THR A 120 -3.73 -9.94 4.05
N PHE A 121 -3.79 -9.66 5.36
CA PHE A 121 -3.61 -10.67 6.40
C PHE A 121 -4.74 -11.70 6.44
N ALA A 122 -5.97 -11.30 6.13
CA ALA A 122 -7.11 -12.23 6.04
C ALA A 122 -7.03 -13.19 4.84
N PHE A 123 -6.30 -12.83 3.78
CA PHE A 123 -6.10 -13.68 2.60
C PHE A 123 -4.90 -14.64 2.73
N MET A 124 -3.99 -14.40 3.69
CA MET A 124 -2.80 -15.21 3.94
C MET A 124 -2.92 -16.18 5.14
N ALA A 125 -3.98 -16.06 5.95
CA ALA A 125 -4.26 -16.92 7.11
C ALA A 125 -5.26 -18.04 6.75
#